data_AF-A0ABC8U2U8-F1
#
_entry.id   AF-A0ABC8U2U8-F1
#
_cell.length_a   1.000
_cell.length_b   1.000
_cell.length_c   1.000
_cell.angle_alpha   90.00
_cell.angle_beta   90.00
_cell.angle_gamma   90.00
#
_symmetry.space_group_name_H-M   'P 1'
#
loop_
_entity.id
_entity.type
_entity.pdbx_description
1 polymer ?
#
loop_
_entity_poly.entity_id
_entity_poly.type
_entity_poly.pdbx_seq_one_letter_code
_entity_poly.pdbx_strand_id
1 'polypeptide(L)' 'MRTYLRAAMVFLGYTEDAVKSLTKAVDILQITHGTNTPFMKDLLFKLEEAHAEASFKLSSKDEERDIPYRHN' A
#
# COMPACT_ATOMS: atom_id res chain seq x y z
N MET A 1 -15.02 17.55 -3.91
CA MET A 1 -13.71 17.95 -3.34
C MET A 1 -13.27 16.98 -2.22
N ARG A 2 -13.01 15.69 -2.51
CA ARG A 2 -12.55 14.69 -1.52
C ARG A 2 -11.44 13.76 -2.07
N THR A 3 -10.86 14.10 -3.22
CA THR A 3 -9.85 13.27 -3.91
C THR A 3 -8.41 13.66 -3.57
N TYR A 4 -8.18 14.88 -3.06
CA TYR A 4 -6.82 15.39 -2.82
C TYR A 4 -6.17 14.84 -1.55
N LEU A 5 -6.95 14.52 -0.52
CA LEU A 5 -6.41 13.95 0.73
C LEU A 5 -5.95 12.49 0.55
N ARG A 6 -6.64 11.74 -0.33
CA ARG A 6 -6.28 10.36 -0.68
C ARG A 6 -4.97 10.32 -1.48
N ALA A 7 -4.75 11.27 -2.39
CA ALA A 7 -3.53 11.35 -3.17
C ALA A 7 -2.31 11.80 -2.33
N ALA A 8 -2.49 12.69 -1.35
CA ALA A 8 -1.39 13.19 -0.52
C ALA A 8 -0.83 12.13 0.45
N MET A 9 -1.69 11.26 1.00
CA MET A 9 -1.25 10.14 1.85
C MET A 9 -0.49 9.06 1.04
N VAL A 10 -0.82 8.93 -0.25
CA VAL A 10 -0.25 7.93 -1.16
C VAL A 10 1.15 8.33 -1.68
N PHE A 11 1.60 9.60 -1.57
CA PHE A 11 2.72 10.07 -2.40
C PHE A 11 4.15 9.87 -1.87
N LEU A 12 4.42 9.65 -0.58
CA LEU A 12 5.79 9.87 -0.04
C LEU A 12 6.41 8.73 0.79
N GLY A 13 6.37 7.49 0.30
CA GLY A 13 7.10 6.37 0.95
C GLY A 13 6.34 5.69 2.11
N TYR A 14 5.17 6.22 2.48
CA TYR A 14 4.29 5.62 3.48
C TYR A 14 3.61 4.32 3.02
N THR A 15 3.60 3.98 1.72
CA THR A 15 2.89 2.79 1.23
C THR A 15 3.57 1.49 1.69
N GLU A 16 4.90 1.41 1.66
CA GLU A 16 5.64 0.25 2.17
C GLU A 16 5.61 0.17 3.69
N ASP A 17 5.73 1.31 4.37
CA ASP A 17 5.66 1.39 5.82
C ASP A 17 4.24 1.11 6.34
N ALA A 18 3.20 1.46 5.57
CA ALA A 18 1.82 1.09 5.84
C ALA A 18 1.62 -0.41 5.72
N VAL A 19 2.12 -1.06 4.65
CA VAL A 19 2.07 -2.53 4.51
C VAL A 19 2.77 -3.18 5.71
N LYS A 20 3.99 -2.76 6.05
CA LYS A 20 4.73 -3.29 7.22
C LYS A 20 3.98 -3.09 8.53
N SER A 21 3.39 -1.91 8.74
CA SER A 21 2.66 -1.59 9.97
C SER A 21 1.36 -2.38 10.09
N LEU A 22 0.64 -2.54 8.97
CA LEU A 22 -0.58 -3.34 8.89
C LEU A 22 -0.29 -4.82 9.08
N THR A 23 0.78 -5.37 8.50
CA THR A 23 1.21 -6.75 8.73
C THR A 23 1.50 -6.99 10.21
N LYS A 24 2.29 -6.12 10.85
CA LYS A 24 2.56 -6.21 12.29
C LYS A 24 1.29 -6.14 13.14
N ALA A 25 0.35 -5.27 12.77
CA ALA A 25 -0.92 -5.17 13.46
C ALA A 25 -1.73 -6.47 13.33
N VAL A 26 -1.78 -7.06 12.13
CA VAL A 26 -2.43 -8.36 11.88
C VAL A 26 -1.79 -9.46 12.72
N ASP A 27 -0.46 -9.54 12.77
CA ASP A 27 0.25 -10.58 13.56
C ASP A 27 -0.11 -10.51 15.05
N ILE A 28 -0.15 -9.30 15.64
CA ILE A 28 -0.51 -9.10 17.06
C ILE A 28 -2.00 -9.35 17.30
N LEU A 29 -2.85 -8.82 16.43
CA LEU A 29 -4.30 -8.86 16.61
C LEU A 29 -4.88 -10.25 16.30
N GLN A 30 -4.24 -11.04 15.43
CA GLN A 30 -4.61 -12.41 15.15
C GLN A 30 -4.52 -13.30 16.40
N ILE A 31 -3.53 -13.06 17.26
CA ILE A 31 -3.34 -13.83 18.51
C ILE A 31 -4.42 -13.50 19.53
N THR A 32 -4.83 -12.22 19.60
CA THR A 32 -5.73 -11.73 20.66
C THR A 32 -7.20 -11.80 20.28
N HIS A 33 -7.54 -11.52 19.02
CA HIS A 33 -8.91 -11.44 18.51
C HIS A 33 -9.26 -12.56 17.52
N GLY A 34 -8.31 -13.44 17.19
CA GLY A 34 -8.47 -14.47 16.16
C GLY A 34 -8.55 -13.87 14.75
N THR A 35 -9.01 -14.64 13.78
CA THR A 35 -9.13 -14.22 12.37
C THR A 35 -10.56 -13.93 11.92
N ASN A 36 -11.56 -14.27 12.74
CA ASN A 36 -12.95 -14.35 12.30
C ASN A 36 -13.80 -13.15 12.71
N THR A 37 -13.20 -12.14 13.35
CA THR A 37 -13.91 -10.92 13.73
C THR A 37 -14.11 -10.00 12.51
N PRO A 38 -15.22 -9.24 12.45
CA PRO A 38 -15.44 -8.26 11.38
C PRO A 38 -14.27 -7.27 11.24
N PHE A 39 -13.72 -6.86 12.38
CA PHE A 39 -12.54 -5.99 12.43
C PHE A 39 -11.30 -6.59 11.74
N MET A 40 -11.03 -7.89 11.93
CA MET A 40 -9.89 -8.54 11.28
C MET A 40 -10.10 -8.69 9.78
N LYS A 41 -11.34 -8.87 9.31
CA LYS A 41 -11.67 -8.87 7.87
C LYS A 41 -11.42 -7.50 7.26
N ASP A 42 -11.86 -6.43 7.92
CA ASP A 42 -11.62 -5.05 7.48
C ASP A 42 -10.12 -4.70 7.49
N LEU A 43 -9.38 -5.19 8.48
CA LEU A 43 -7.94 -5.01 8.59
C LEU A 43 -7.18 -5.73 7.46
N LEU A 44 -7.54 -6.98 7.17
CA LEU A 44 -6.98 -7.74 6.03
C LEU A 44 -7.31 -7.06 4.70
N PHE A 45 -8.54 -6.59 4.52
CA PHE A 45 -8.95 -5.88 3.31
C PHE A 45 -8.11 -4.60 3.09
N LYS A 46 -7.85 -3.83 4.15
CA LYS A 46 -6.96 -2.66 4.11
C LYS A 46 -5.50 -3.03 3.80
N LEU A 47 -5.02 -4.18 4.28
CA LEU A 47 -3.70 -4.70 3.95
C LEU A 47 -3.59 -5.04 2.46
N GLU A 48 -4.60 -5.71 1.90
CA GLU A 48 -4.67 -6.02 0.47
C GLU A 48 -4.72 -4.76 -0.40
N GLU A 49 -5.53 -3.77 -0.01
CA GLU A 49 -5.59 -2.46 -0.69
C GLU A 49 -4.21 -1.78 -0.70
N ALA A 50 -3.53 -1.74 0.45
CA ALA A 50 -2.18 -1.17 0.55
C ALA A 50 -1.14 -1.95 -0.29
N HIS A 51 -1.24 -3.29 -0.35
CA HIS A 51 -0.35 -4.12 -1.14
C HIS A 51 -0.56 -3.95 -2.65
N ALA A 52 -1.82 -3.85 -3.09
CA ALA A 52 -2.19 -3.56 -4.47
C ALA A 52 -1.69 -2.16 -4.88
N GLU A 53 -1.88 -1.16 -4.03
CA GLU A 53 -1.38 0.20 -4.28
C GLU A 53 0.15 0.26 -4.34
N ALA A 54 0.86 -0.44 -3.44
CA ALA A 54 2.32 -0.54 -3.47
C ALA A 54 2.84 -1.25 -4.74
N SER A 55 2.19 -2.34 -5.14
CA SER A 55 2.55 -3.10 -6.35
C SER A 55 2.33 -2.27 -7.61
N PHE A 56 1.21 -1.54 -7.68
CA PHE A 56 0.93 -0.62 -8.80
C PHE A 56 1.98 0.48 -8.89
N LYS A 57 2.38 1.08 -7.77
CA LYS A 57 3.43 2.11 -7.72
C LYS A 57 4.81 1.62 -8.14
N LEU A 58 5.18 0.39 -7.80
CA LEU A 58 6.44 -0.21 -8.23
C LEU A 58 6.45 -0.41 -9.75
N SER A 59 5.36 -0.92 -10.31
CA SER A 59 5.18 -1.10 -11.76
C SER A 59 5.26 0.23 -12.53
N SER A 60 4.60 1.29 -12.02
CA SER A 60 4.61 2.61 -12.69
C SER A 60 5.96 3.35 -12.61
N LYS A 61 6.85 2.96 -11.71
CA LYS A 61 8.18 3.60 -11.57
C LYS A 61 9.19 3.12 -12.61
N ASP A 62 8.90 2.04 -13.31
CA ASP A 62 9.75 1.52 -14.38
C ASP A 62 9.49 2.20 -15.74
N GLU A 63 8.38 2.94 -15.91
CA GLU A 63 8.10 3.66 -17.17
C GLU A 63 8.82 5.01 -17.32
N GLU A 64 9.49 5.54 -16.28
CA GLU A 64 10.21 6.83 -16.35
C GLU A 64 11.75 6.67 -16.49
N ARG A 65 12.25 5.46 -16.72
CA ARG A 65 13.71 5.21 -16.89
C ARG A 65 14.14 4.68 -18.26
N ASP A 66 13.27 4.75 -19.27
CA ASP A 66 13.62 4.34 -20.64
C ASP A 66 13.25 5.39 -21.70
N ILE A 67 13.65 6.65 -21.49
CA ILE A 67 13.90 7.55 -22.62
C ILE A 67 15.41 7.52 -22.92
N PRO A 68 15.89 6.70 -23.89
CA PRO A 68 17.23 6.88 -24.39
C PRO A 68 17.27 8.23 -25.08
N TYR A 69 18.08 9.16 -24.55
CA TYR A 69 18.46 10.39 -25.25
C TYR A 69 19.04 9.99 -26.62
N ARG A 70 18.21 10.09 -27.66
CA ARG A 70 18.64 9.90 -29.03
C ARG A 70 19.41 11.15 -29.45
N HIS A 71 20.72 11.11 -29.26
CA HIS A 71 21.66 11.99 -29.93
C HIS A 71 21.88 11.47 -31.35
N ASN A 72 21.14 12.04 -32.32
CA ASN A 72 21.54 12.33 -33.72
C ASN A 72 20.30 12.71 -34.53
#